data_AF-A0A850SPP0-F1
#
_entry.id   AF-A0A850SPP0-F1
#
_cell.length_a   1.000
_cell.length_b   1.000
_cell.length_c   1.000
_cell.angle_alpha   90.00
_cell.angle_beta   90.00
_cell.angle_gamma   90.00
#
_symmetry.space_group_name_H-M   'P 1'
#
loop_
_entity.id
_entity.type
_entity.pdbx_description
1 polymer ?
#
loop_
_entity_poly.entity_id
_entity_poly.type
_entity_poly.pdbx_seq_one_letter_code
_entity_poly.pdbx_strand_id
1 'polypeptide(L)'
;MAPPAKPTRKRKSARKRAPSVKAVKARGACLCGTVRFEAKLDRDHGDACHCSQCRRWSGNYWASVNVDLKSLKFLKGASDLSWFRSSDLVRRGFCRTCGSALFWHADRHKDYGHRIALALGALDAPTGVRISEHIFVADKGDYYDIKDGLPQKERY
;
A
#
# COMPACT_ATOMS: atom_id res chain seq x y z
N MET A 1 -4.94 -31.57 -46.92
CA MET A 1 -5.40 -31.53 -45.51
C MET A 1 -4.82 -30.28 -44.87
N ALA A 2 -5.66 -29.29 -44.53
CA ALA A 2 -5.23 -28.03 -43.93
C ALA A 2 -5.14 -28.15 -42.40
N PRO A 3 -4.19 -27.48 -41.73
CA PRO A 3 -4.03 -27.54 -40.27
C PRO A 3 -5.11 -26.72 -39.54
N PRO A 4 -5.49 -27.08 -38.30
CA PRO A 4 -6.53 -26.39 -37.55
C PRO A 4 -6.05 -25.03 -37.01
N ALA A 5 -6.92 -24.04 -37.11
CA ALA A 5 -6.70 -22.68 -36.62
C ALA A 5 -6.57 -22.63 -35.08
N LYS A 6 -5.59 -21.86 -34.59
CA LYS A 6 -5.38 -21.63 -33.15
C LYS A 6 -6.46 -20.70 -32.56
N PRO A 7 -6.96 -20.95 -31.34
CA PRO A 7 -7.99 -20.13 -30.73
C PRO A 7 -7.41 -18.78 -30.29
N THR A 8 -8.07 -17.70 -30.70
CA THR A 8 -7.72 -16.33 -30.35
C THR A 8 -8.10 -16.03 -28.90
N ARG A 9 -7.09 -15.73 -28.07
CA ARG A 9 -7.26 -15.39 -26.66
C ARG A 9 -7.90 -14.00 -26.53
N LYS A 10 -9.20 -13.97 -26.21
CA LYS A 10 -9.96 -12.73 -25.94
C LYS A 10 -9.25 -11.88 -24.87
N ARG A 11 -8.98 -10.61 -25.20
CA ARG A 11 -8.47 -9.59 -24.28
C ARG A 11 -9.43 -9.48 -23.08
N LYS A 12 -8.93 -9.73 -21.86
CA LYS A 12 -9.68 -9.51 -20.61
C LYS A 12 -10.06 -8.02 -20.53
N SER A 13 -11.34 -7.75 -20.31
CA SER A 13 -11.87 -6.39 -20.24
C SER A 13 -11.24 -5.62 -19.09
N ALA A 14 -10.90 -4.36 -19.35
CA ALA A 14 -10.46 -3.44 -18.33
C ALA A 14 -11.58 -3.27 -17.29
N ARG A 15 -11.29 -3.62 -16.03
CA ARG A 15 -12.18 -3.34 -14.89
C ARG A 15 -12.45 -1.83 -14.88
N LYS A 16 -13.71 -1.43 -15.08
CA LYS A 16 -14.16 -0.03 -15.02
C LYS A 16 -13.64 0.59 -13.71
N ARG A 17 -12.87 1.68 -13.81
CA ARG A 17 -12.45 2.47 -12.64
C ARG A 17 -13.71 2.97 -11.94
N ALA A 18 -13.85 2.65 -10.66
CA ALA A 18 -14.89 3.20 -9.79
C ALA A 18 -14.82 4.73 -9.77
N PRO A 19 -15.95 5.43 -9.55
CA PRO A 19 -16.00 6.90 -9.56
C PRO A 19 -15.03 7.50 -8.52
N SER A 20 -14.43 8.63 -8.87
CA SER A 20 -13.45 9.34 -8.04
C SER A 20 -14.09 9.75 -6.70
N VAL A 21 -13.66 9.12 -5.61
CA VAL A 21 -13.96 9.60 -4.26
C VAL A 21 -13.43 11.03 -4.14
N LYS A 22 -14.23 11.95 -3.58
CA LYS A 22 -13.74 13.32 -3.30
C LYS A 22 -12.51 13.20 -2.40
N ALA A 23 -11.41 13.83 -2.80
CA ALA A 23 -10.16 13.71 -2.07
C ALA A 23 -10.30 14.29 -0.64
N VAL A 24 -10.10 13.45 0.39
CA VAL A 24 -10.19 13.85 1.81
C VAL A 24 -8.79 14.06 2.37
N LYS A 25 -8.58 15.16 3.11
CA LYS A 25 -7.33 15.36 3.84
C LYS A 25 -7.27 14.39 5.03
N ALA A 26 -6.22 13.57 5.08
CA ALA A 26 -5.93 12.70 6.22
C ALA A 26 -4.61 13.13 6.88
N ARG A 27 -4.57 13.03 8.21
CA ARG A 27 -3.36 13.22 9.02
C ARG A 27 -2.88 11.88 9.54
N GLY A 28 -1.61 11.81 9.87
CA GLY A 28 -1.02 10.63 10.45
C GLY A 28 0.24 10.91 11.25
N ALA A 29 0.67 9.90 11.99
CA ALA A 29 1.78 9.96 12.92
C ALA A 29 2.51 8.62 13.04
N CYS A 30 3.77 8.65 13.44
CA CYS A 30 4.38 7.48 14.06
C CYS A 30 3.91 7.29 15.51
N LEU A 31 4.21 6.13 16.10
CA LEU A 31 3.82 5.77 17.46
C LEU A 31 4.27 6.81 18.50
N CYS A 32 5.51 7.29 18.42
CA CYS A 32 6.02 8.31 19.35
C CYS A 32 5.60 9.75 19.01
N GLY A 33 4.89 9.96 17.91
CA GLY A 33 4.42 11.28 17.47
C GLY A 33 5.48 12.23 16.92
N THR A 34 6.76 11.82 16.86
CA THR A 34 7.85 12.65 16.31
C THR A 34 7.61 12.99 14.84
N VAL A 35 7.27 11.98 14.03
CA VAL A 35 6.90 12.15 12.63
C VAL A 35 5.39 12.40 12.57
N ARG A 36 4.99 13.54 12.01
CA ARG A 36 3.60 13.90 11.70
C ARG A 36 3.49 14.32 10.25
N PHE A 37 2.45 13.87 9.57
CA PHE A 37 2.24 14.17 8.15
C PHE A 37 0.76 14.35 7.82
N GLU A 38 0.50 14.97 6.68
CA GLU A 38 -0.82 15.00 6.05
C GLU A 38 -0.72 14.56 4.58
N ALA A 39 -1.80 13.99 4.05
CA ALA A 39 -1.93 13.62 2.65
C ALA A 39 -3.38 13.76 2.18
N LYS A 40 -3.61 13.70 0.86
CA LYS A 40 -4.96 13.62 0.30
C LYS A 40 -5.28 12.17 -0.06
N LEU A 41 -6.26 11.59 0.61
CA LEU A 41 -6.84 10.30 0.25
C LEU A 41 -7.77 10.51 -0.95
N ASP A 42 -7.37 10.03 -2.12
CA ASP A 42 -8.16 10.08 -3.36
C ASP A 42 -8.90 8.76 -3.64
N ARG A 43 -8.87 7.83 -2.67
CA ARG A 43 -9.50 6.51 -2.71
C ARG A 43 -9.91 6.11 -1.29
N ASP A 44 -10.95 5.31 -1.20
CA ASP A 44 -11.49 4.74 0.04
C ASP A 44 -11.11 3.26 0.24
N HIS A 45 -10.25 2.72 -0.61
CA HIS A 45 -9.79 1.33 -0.53
C HIS A 45 -8.29 1.23 -0.26
N GLY A 46 -7.94 0.29 0.62
CA GLY A 46 -6.58 -0.09 0.95
C GLY A 46 -6.32 -1.58 0.73
N ASP A 47 -5.03 -1.92 0.69
CA ASP A 47 -4.56 -3.28 0.45
C ASP A 47 -3.90 -3.83 1.71
N ALA A 48 -4.16 -5.11 2.00
CA ALA A 48 -3.42 -5.87 3.00
C ALA A 48 -2.34 -6.72 2.30
N CYS A 49 -1.07 -6.37 2.48
CA CYS A 49 0.04 -7.08 1.84
C CYS A 49 0.69 -8.10 2.78
N HIS A 50 0.68 -9.36 2.35
CA HIS A 50 1.10 -10.52 3.16
C HIS A 50 2.51 -11.02 2.85
N CYS A 51 3.23 -10.40 1.91
CA CYS A 51 4.56 -10.85 1.51
C CYS A 51 5.55 -10.82 2.69
N SER A 52 6.58 -11.66 2.60
CA SER A 52 7.59 -11.82 3.68
C SER A 52 8.25 -10.50 4.08
N GLN A 53 8.51 -9.58 3.15
CA GLN A 53 9.08 -8.27 3.48
C GLN A 53 8.12 -7.40 4.30
N CYS A 54 6.83 -7.37 3.95
CA CYS A 54 5.83 -6.63 4.70
C CYS A 54 5.62 -7.23 6.10
N ARG A 55 5.66 -8.56 6.21
CA ARG A 55 5.65 -9.30 7.48
C ARG A 55 6.81 -8.94 8.38
N ARG A 56 8.04 -9.04 7.87
CA ARG A 56 9.24 -8.72 8.64
C ARG A 56 9.32 -7.25 9.03
N TRP A 57 8.78 -6.36 8.20
CA TRP A 57 8.86 -4.92 8.46
C TRP A 57 7.83 -4.43 9.48
N SER A 58 6.61 -4.96 9.44
CA SER A 58 5.52 -4.49 10.31
C SER A 58 5.20 -5.41 11.49
N GLY A 59 5.75 -6.63 11.52
CA GLY A 59 5.43 -7.65 12.50
C GLY A 59 4.16 -8.44 12.18
N ASN A 60 3.40 -8.05 11.15
CA ASN A 60 2.21 -8.75 10.64
C ASN A 60 2.05 -8.44 9.14
N TYR A 61 0.90 -8.69 8.50
CA TYR A 61 0.66 -8.10 7.18
C TYR A 61 0.66 -6.56 7.27
N TRP A 62 1.07 -5.90 6.18
CA TRP A 62 1.11 -4.43 6.15
C TRP A 62 -0.11 -3.89 5.39
N ALA A 63 -0.97 -3.18 6.11
CA ALA A 63 -2.17 -2.53 5.59
C ALA A 63 -1.85 -1.10 5.13
N SER A 64 -2.20 -0.76 3.89
CA SER A 64 -1.84 0.55 3.33
C SER A 64 -2.85 1.12 2.35
N VAL A 65 -2.77 2.44 2.14
CA VAL A 65 -3.52 3.16 1.11
C VAL A 65 -2.57 3.99 0.26
N ASN A 66 -2.72 3.90 -1.07
CA ASN A 66 -1.91 4.66 -2.01
C ASN A 66 -2.48 6.07 -2.19
N VAL A 67 -1.62 7.09 -2.14
CA VAL A 67 -1.94 8.50 -2.44
C VAL A 67 -0.97 9.07 -3.48
N ASP A 68 -1.30 10.23 -4.06
CA ASP A 68 -0.35 10.98 -4.87
C ASP A 68 0.79 11.49 -3.96
N LEU A 69 2.04 11.22 -4.33
CA LEU A 69 3.22 11.65 -3.58
C LEU A 69 3.23 13.17 -3.37
N LYS A 70 2.78 13.96 -4.35
CA LYS A 70 2.70 15.43 -4.25
C LYS A 70 1.70 15.90 -3.19
N SER A 71 0.78 15.04 -2.77
CA SER A 71 -0.18 15.35 -1.71
C SER A 71 0.41 15.18 -0.30
N LEU A 72 1.47 14.37 -0.15
CA LEU A 72 2.12 14.11 1.13
C LEU A 72 2.93 15.32 1.58
N LYS A 73 2.65 15.80 2.79
CA LYS A 73 3.37 16.89 3.45
C LYS A 73 3.74 16.49 4.86
N PHE A 74 4.99 16.71 5.25
CA PHE A 74 5.40 16.55 6.64
C PHE A 74 5.03 17.79 7.44
N LEU A 75 4.31 17.59 8.54
CA LEU A 75 3.96 18.63 9.50
C LEU A 75 5.06 18.76 10.58
N LYS A 76 5.73 17.66 10.90
CA LYS A 76 6.86 17.59 11.86
C LYS A 76 7.71 16.35 11.61
N GLY A 77 8.99 16.41 11.97
CA GLY A 77 9.86 15.24 12.11
C GLY A 77 10.27 14.60 10.79
N ALA A 78 10.35 15.36 9.70
CA ALA A 78 10.83 14.83 8.41
C ALA A 78 12.27 14.29 8.50
N SER A 79 13.12 14.91 9.33
CA SER A 79 14.49 14.49 9.63
C SER A 79 14.57 13.17 10.41
N ASP A 80 13.51 12.82 11.15
CA ASP A 80 13.41 11.59 11.93
C ASP A 80 12.90 10.40 11.10
N LEU A 81 12.68 10.62 9.81
CA LEU A 81 12.32 9.57 8.86
C LEU A 81 13.59 8.96 8.26
N SER A 82 13.73 7.64 8.41
CA SER A 82 14.72 6.85 7.68
C SER A 82 14.09 6.13 6.51
N TRP A 83 14.86 5.97 5.43
CA TRP A 83 14.47 5.20 4.26
C TRP A 83 15.37 3.99 4.07
N PHE A 84 14.79 2.81 3.98
CA PHE A 84 15.48 1.56 3.64
C PHE A 84 15.14 1.13 2.22
N ARG A 85 16.17 0.88 1.39
CA ARG A 85 16.03 0.40 0.01
C ARG A 85 15.78 -1.11 0.02
N SER A 86 14.52 -1.53 -0.09
CA SER A 86 14.15 -2.95 0.04
C SER A 86 14.18 -3.74 -1.28
N SER A 87 14.37 -3.05 -2.41
CA SER A 87 14.69 -3.62 -3.73
C SER A 87 15.17 -2.50 -4.65
N ASP A 88 15.61 -2.81 -5.86
CA ASP A 88 16.02 -1.81 -6.85
C ASP A 88 14.97 -0.74 -7.13
N LEU A 89 13.68 -1.09 -7.03
CA LEU A 89 12.56 -0.21 -7.35
C LEU A 89 11.92 0.46 -6.12
N VAL A 90 12.10 -0.12 -4.93
CA VAL A 90 11.25 0.18 -3.77
C VAL A 90 12.06 0.61 -2.55
N ARG A 91 11.59 1.67 -1.88
CA ARG A 91 12.06 2.07 -0.55
C ARG A 91 10.92 2.08 0.48
N ARG A 92 11.29 1.88 1.74
CA ARG A 92 10.39 1.83 2.90
C ARG A 92 10.81 2.90 3.91
N GLY A 93 9.86 3.75 4.30
CA GLY A 93 10.07 4.87 5.21
C GLY A 93 9.57 4.55 6.60
N PHE A 94 10.41 4.70 7.62
CA PHE A 94 10.10 4.39 9.00
C PHE A 94 10.65 5.45 9.97
N CYS A 95 10.01 5.59 11.13
CA CYS A 95 10.47 6.51 12.16
C CYS A 95 11.74 5.95 12.83
N ARG A 96 12.81 6.74 12.88
CA ARG A 96 14.08 6.37 13.52
C ARG A 96 13.97 6.17 15.03
N THR A 97 13.00 6.83 15.65
CA THR A 97 12.82 6.82 17.11
C THR A 97 12.04 5.59 17.59
N CYS A 98 10.92 5.26 16.94
CA CYS A 98 10.01 4.19 17.39
C CYS A 98 9.83 3.04 16.40
N GLY A 99 10.47 3.08 15.24
CA GLY A 99 10.43 2.01 14.25
C GLY A 99 9.13 1.90 13.44
N SER A 100 8.12 2.76 13.66
CA SER A 100 6.84 2.67 12.93
C SER A 100 7.05 2.61 11.41
N ALA A 101 6.47 1.60 10.77
CA ALA A 101 6.50 1.35 9.34
C ALA A 101 5.50 2.27 8.61
N LEU A 102 5.93 3.47 8.20
CA LEU A 102 5.03 4.54 7.76
C LEU A 102 4.73 4.54 6.26
N PHE A 103 5.74 4.32 5.42
CA PHE A 103 5.62 4.58 3.99
C PHE A 103 6.24 3.48 3.14
N TRP A 104 5.59 3.13 2.04
CA TRP A 104 6.17 2.30 0.99
C TRP A 104 6.13 3.07 -0.33
N HIS A 105 7.25 3.10 -1.05
CA HIS A 105 7.37 3.92 -2.25
C HIS A 105 8.20 3.22 -3.32
N ALA A 106 7.57 2.89 -4.45
CA ALA A 106 8.24 2.43 -5.66
C ALA A 106 8.82 3.60 -6.48
N ASP A 107 9.68 4.41 -5.85
CA ASP A 107 10.17 5.69 -6.38
C ASP A 107 10.92 5.60 -7.71
N ARG A 108 11.39 4.41 -8.09
CA ARG A 108 12.08 4.15 -9.36
C ARG A 108 11.22 3.41 -10.39
N HIS A 109 9.96 3.14 -10.09
CA HIS A 109 9.03 2.54 -11.06
C HIS A 109 8.45 3.63 -11.97
N LYS A 110 8.59 3.47 -13.30
CA LYS A 110 8.17 4.48 -14.29
C LYS A 110 6.69 4.88 -14.15
N ASP A 111 5.81 3.90 -14.01
CA ASP A 111 4.37 4.15 -13.96
C ASP A 111 3.82 4.45 -12.56
N TYR A 112 4.53 4.09 -11.48
CA TYR A 112 3.99 4.14 -10.12
C TYR A 112 4.81 4.99 -9.14
N GLY A 113 5.99 5.49 -9.52
CA GLY A 113 6.84 6.33 -8.66
C GLY A 113 6.25 7.70 -8.32
N HIS A 114 5.09 8.05 -8.87
CA HIS A 114 4.31 9.23 -8.47
C HIS A 114 3.32 8.94 -7.33
N ARG A 115 3.21 7.68 -6.89
CA ARG A 115 2.35 7.25 -5.79
C ARG A 115 3.17 6.78 -4.61
N ILE A 116 2.65 7.00 -3.42
CA ILE A 116 3.21 6.50 -2.17
C ILE A 116 2.12 5.82 -1.36
N ALA A 117 2.43 4.67 -0.78
CA ALA A 117 1.52 3.98 0.13
C ALA A 117 1.77 4.44 1.57
N LEU A 118 0.72 4.83 2.27
CA LEU A 118 0.71 5.21 3.68
C LEU A 118 0.23 4.03 4.50
N ALA A 119 0.87 3.73 5.63
CA ALA A 119 0.37 2.74 6.57
C ALA A 119 -0.98 3.20 7.14
N LEU A 120 -2.00 2.35 7.02
CA LEU A 120 -3.34 2.69 7.52
C LEU A 120 -3.36 2.86 9.04
N GLY A 121 -2.59 2.05 9.76
CA GLY A 121 -2.47 2.15 11.22
C GLY A 121 -1.73 3.40 11.71
N ALA A 122 -1.11 4.17 10.81
CA ALA A 122 -0.46 5.44 11.14
C ALA A 122 -1.37 6.66 10.90
N LEU A 123 -2.55 6.47 10.31
CA LEU A 123 -3.48 7.56 10.02
C LEU A 123 -4.42 7.81 11.22
N ASP A 124 -4.70 9.08 11.48
CA ASP A 124 -5.68 9.49 12.49
C ASP A 124 -7.09 9.09 12.02
N ALA A 125 -7.86 8.44 12.89
CA ALA A 125 -9.24 8.05 12.60
C ALA A 125 -10.21 9.25 12.77
N PRO A 126 -11.31 9.29 12.00
CA PRO A 126 -11.71 8.35 10.95
C PRO A 126 -11.09 8.70 9.58
N THR A 127 -10.64 7.67 8.85
CA THR A 127 -10.10 7.83 7.48
C THR A 127 -11.13 7.52 6.39
N GLY A 128 -12.18 6.74 6.72
CA GLY A 128 -13.12 6.19 5.74
C GLY A 128 -12.56 5.05 4.87
N VAL A 129 -11.26 4.74 4.96
CA VAL A 129 -10.63 3.69 4.16
C VAL A 129 -10.93 2.32 4.72
N ARG A 130 -11.27 1.37 3.84
CA ARG A 130 -11.45 -0.05 4.17
C ARG A 130 -10.46 -0.89 3.39
N ILE A 131 -10.01 -2.01 3.99
CA ILE A 131 -9.30 -3.03 3.22
C ILE A 131 -10.27 -3.58 2.17
N SER A 132 -9.82 -3.65 0.92
CA SER A 132 -10.61 -4.18 -0.19
C SER A 132 -10.08 -5.50 -0.73
N GLU A 133 -8.83 -5.82 -0.45
CA GLU A 133 -8.19 -7.05 -0.92
C GLU A 133 -6.94 -7.41 -0.10
N HIS A 134 -6.61 -8.71 -0.15
CA HIS A 134 -5.40 -9.30 0.39
C HIS A 134 -4.50 -9.73 -0.76
N ILE A 135 -3.26 -9.24 -0.78
CA ILE A 135 -2.28 -9.54 -1.83
C ILE A 135 -1.08 -10.30 -1.26
N PHE A 136 -0.47 -11.14 -2.09
CA PHE A 136 0.63 -12.02 -1.71
C PHE A 136 0.27 -13.05 -0.63
N VAL A 137 -0.96 -13.57 -0.63
CA VAL A 137 -1.42 -14.49 0.44
C VAL A 137 -0.71 -15.85 0.45
N ALA A 138 -0.07 -16.24 -0.66
CA ALA A 138 0.77 -17.44 -0.68
C ALA A 138 1.95 -17.35 0.29
N ASP A 139 2.41 -16.12 0.59
CA ASP A 139 3.51 -15.83 1.51
C ASP A 139 3.01 -15.40 2.91
N LYS A 140 1.72 -15.59 3.24
CA LYS A 140 1.15 -15.11 4.51
C LYS A 140 1.77 -15.82 5.73
N GLY A 141 1.51 -15.26 6.91
CA GLY A 141 1.80 -15.95 8.16
C GLY A 141 0.96 -17.22 8.30
N ASP A 142 1.58 -18.28 8.76
CA ASP A 142 0.91 -19.50 9.24
C ASP A 142 0.15 -19.24 10.56
N TYR A 143 0.47 -18.17 11.29
CA TYR A 143 -0.13 -17.79 12.57
C TYR A 143 -1.47 -17.01 12.48
N TYR A 144 -2.09 -16.87 11.29
CA TYR A 144 -3.44 -16.30 11.16
C TYR A 144 -4.18 -16.77 9.90
N ASP A 145 -5.50 -16.68 9.94
CA ASP A 145 -6.39 -16.89 8.79
C ASP A 145 -6.96 -15.56 8.29
N ILE A 146 -7.32 -15.52 7.00
CA ILE A 146 -8.04 -14.40 6.38
C ILE A 146 -9.49 -14.85 6.19
N LYS A 147 -10.42 -14.32 7.00
CA LYS A 147 -11.82 -14.78 7.11
C LYS A 147 -12.87 -13.69 6.86
N ASP A 148 -12.46 -12.52 6.37
CA ASP A 148 -13.35 -11.38 6.12
C ASP A 148 -14.12 -11.44 4.79
N GLY A 149 -13.90 -12.50 4.00
CA GLY A 149 -14.57 -12.70 2.71
C GLY A 149 -14.07 -11.78 1.59
N LEU A 150 -13.00 -11.01 1.82
CA LEU A 150 -12.42 -10.14 0.80
C LEU A 150 -11.59 -10.97 -0.22
N PRO A 151 -11.42 -10.46 -1.45
CA PRO A 151 -10.56 -11.10 -2.45
C PRO A 151 -9.15 -11.37 -1.90
N GLN A 152 -8.67 -12.61 -2.12
CA GLN A 152 -7.33 -13.04 -1.75
C GLN A 152 -6.55 -13.40 -3.02
N LYS A 153 -5.41 -12.75 -3.24
CA LYS A 153 -4.54 -12.95 -4.40
C LYS A 153 -3.20 -13.50 -3.97
N GLU A 154 -2.76 -14.58 -4.60
CA GLU A 154 -1.44 -15.17 -4.35
C GLU A 154 -0.28 -14.24 -4.75
N ARG A 155 -0.51 -13.35 -5.73
CA ARG A 155 0.46 -12.40 -6.29
C ARG A 155 -0.24 -11.10 -6.73
N TYR A 156 0.53 -10.03 -6.95
CA TYR A 156 0.03 -8.71 -7.38
C TYR A 156 -0.21 -8.65 -8.89
#